data_AF-A0A1G0GG26-F1
#
_entry.id   AF-A0A1G0GG26-F1
#
_cell.length_a   1.000
_cell.length_b   1.000
_cell.length_c   1.000
_cell.angle_alpha   90.00
_cell.angle_beta   90.00
_cell.angle_gamma   90.00
#
_symmetry.space_group_name_H-M   'P 1'
#
loop_
_entity.id
_entity.type
_entity.pdbx_description
1 polymer ?
#
loop_
_entity_poly.entity_id
_entity_poly.type
_entity_poly.pdbx_seq_one_letter_code
_entity_poly.pdbx_strand_id
1 'polypeptide(L)' 'MIARRHQRADLQSIFYRNQYRKFLRWLVAAIFFILLLIIIIIYLIIFQPTRQYYASTTEGKILLMPLQQQRNIQQ' A
#
# COMPACT_ATOMS: atom_id res chain seq x y z
N MET A 1 54.44 14.55 3.53
CA MET A 1 53.11 14.90 4.09
C MET A 1 51.93 14.65 3.13
N ILE A 2 52.05 13.78 2.12
CA ILE A 2 51.03 13.59 1.05
C ILE A 2 50.08 12.41 1.31
N ALA A 3 50.49 11.42 2.12
CA ALA A 3 49.71 10.20 2.38
C ALA A 3 48.36 10.42 3.12
N ARG A 4 48.23 11.47 3.94
CA ARG A 4 46.99 11.74 4.70
C ARG A 4 45.81 12.20 3.83
N ARG A 5 46.07 12.70 2.61
CA ARG A 5 45.00 13.17 1.71
C ARG A 5 44.29 12.01 0.99
N HIS A 6 45.02 10.95 0.63
CA HIS A 6 44.43 9.78 -0.01
C HIS A 6 43.53 8.97 0.93
N GLN A 7 43.92 8.83 2.21
CA GLN A 7 43.09 8.14 3.19
C GLN A 7 41.71 8.81 3.38
N ARG A 8 41.61 10.14 3.29
CA ARG A 8 40.33 10.86 3.43
C ARG A 8 39.41 10.70 2.22
N ALA A 9 39.97 10.64 1.02
CA ALA A 9 39.20 10.42 -0.21
C ALA A 9 38.63 8.99 -0.26
N ASP A 10 39.42 8.00 0.19
CA ASP A 10 39.00 6.61 0.17
C ASP A 10 37.87 6.32 1.18
N LEU A 11 37.98 6.92 2.38
CA LEU A 11 36.93 6.86 3.42
C LEU A 11 35.59 7.47 2.94
N GLN A 12 35.62 8.55 2.16
CA GLN A 12 34.39 9.14 1.59
C GLN A 12 33.74 8.23 0.55
N SER A 13 34.54 7.54 -0.28
CA SER A 13 34.02 6.66 -1.32
C SER A 13 33.27 5.45 -0.74
N ILE A 14 33.82 4.86 0.33
CA ILE A 14 33.25 3.70 1.02
C ILE A 14 31.98 4.12 1.77
N PHE A 15 32.00 5.29 2.42
CA PHE A 15 30.84 5.84 3.12
C PHE A 15 29.66 6.08 2.17
N TYR A 16 29.92 6.70 1.02
CA TYR A 16 28.88 6.99 0.02
C TYR A 16 28.27 5.71 -0.55
N ARG A 17 29.09 4.69 -0.87
CA ARG A 17 28.61 3.39 -1.36
C ARG A 17 27.69 2.69 -0.37
N ASN A 18 27.99 2.77 0.94
CA ASN A 18 27.19 2.11 1.95
C ASN A 18 25.85 2.83 2.18
N GLN A 19 25.86 4.16 2.17
CA GLN A 19 24.65 4.97 2.30
C GLN A 19 23.74 4.82 1.08
N TYR A 20 24.31 4.74 -0.13
CA TYR A 20 23.56 4.50 -1.36
C TYR A 20 22.83 3.16 -1.33
N ARG A 21 23.48 2.07 -0.88
CA ARG A 21 22.83 0.76 -0.73
C ARG A 21 21.70 0.77 0.30
N LYS A 22 21.88 1.51 1.41
CA LYS A 22 20.83 1.69 2.41
C LYS A 22 19.64 2.40 1.76
N PHE A 23 19.87 3.54 1.10
CA PHE A 23 18.81 4.29 0.41
C PHE A 23 18.10 3.44 -0.65
N LEU A 24 18.84 2.66 -1.43
CA LEU A 24 18.27 1.75 -2.43
C LEU A 24 17.34 0.70 -1.82
N ARG A 25 17.69 0.13 -0.66
CA ARG A 25 16.83 -0.82 0.07
C ARG A 25 15.55 -0.15 0.57
N TRP A 26 15.66 1.07 1.08
CA TRP A 26 14.49 1.85 1.50
C TRP A 26 13.58 2.18 0.32
N LEU A 27 14.15 2.52 -0.84
CA LEU A 27 13.39 2.77 -2.06
C LEU A 27 12.64 1.51 -2.52
N VAL A 28 13.33 0.36 -2.56
CA VAL A 28 12.71 -0.93 -2.93
C VAL A 28 11.60 -1.30 -1.95
N ALA A 29 11.82 -1.12 -0.64
CA ALA A 29 10.80 -1.38 0.38
C ALA A 29 9.57 -0.46 0.22
N ALA A 30 9.78 0.83 -0.10
CA ALA A 30 8.70 1.77 -0.35
C ALA A 30 7.88 1.38 -1.59
N ILE A 31 8.54 1.00 -2.69
CA ILE A 31 7.88 0.50 -3.90
C ILE A 31 7.06 -0.76 -3.59
N PHE A 32 7.62 -1.69 -2.83
CA PHE A 32 6.92 -2.90 -2.41
C PHE A 32 5.68 -2.57 -1.57
N PHE A 33 5.78 -1.61 -0.65
CA PHE A 33 4.65 -1.17 0.18
C PHE A 33 3.53 -0.55 -0.66
N ILE A 34 3.87 0.26 -1.67
CA ILE A 34 2.91 0.85 -2.60
C ILE A 34 2.17 -0.26 -3.37
N LEU A 35 2.90 -1.25 -3.91
CA LEU A 35 2.30 -2.38 -4.62
C LEU A 35 1.37 -3.20 -3.71
N LEU A 36 1.81 -3.47 -2.48
CA LEU A 36 1.01 -4.19 -1.48
C LEU A 36 -0.27 -3.43 -1.14
N LEU A 37 -0.19 -2.11 -0.98
CA LEU A 37 -1.35 -1.26 -0.71
C LEU A 37 -2.36 -1.31 -1.87
N ILE A 38 -1.89 -1.26 -3.11
CA ILE A 38 -2.73 -1.38 -4.30
C ILE A 38 -3.47 -2.73 -4.30
N ILE A 39 -2.76 -3.83 -4.03
CA ILE A 39 -3.37 -5.18 -3.96
C ILE A 39 -4.44 -5.24 -2.87
N ILE A 40 -4.17 -4.68 -1.68
CA ILE A 40 -5.15 -4.64 -0.59
C ILE A 40 -6.40 -3.85 -0.99
N ILE A 41 -6.22 -2.69 -1.62
CA ILE A 41 -7.35 -1.87 -2.07
C ILE A 41 -8.18 -2.64 -3.10
N ILE A 42 -7.53 -3.27 -4.08
CA ILE A 42 -8.21 -4.09 -5.08
C ILE A 42 -8.96 -5.24 -4.41
N TYR A 43 -8.33 -5.93 -3.46
CA TYR A 43 -8.98 -7.00 -2.69
C TYR A 43 -10.20 -6.48 -1.94
N LEU A 44 -10.10 -5.34 -1.24
CA LEU A 44 -11.24 -4.74 -0.53
C LEU A 44 -12.37 -4.33 -1.47
N ILE A 45 -12.06 -3.90 -2.69
CA ILE A 45 -13.07 -3.53 -3.71
C ILE A 45 -13.77 -4.78 -4.26
N ILE A 46 -13.02 -5.85 -4.58
CA ILE A 46 -13.59 -7.08 -5.12
C ILE A 46 -14.38 -7.83 -4.04
N PHE A 47 -13.82 -7.93 -2.84
CA PHE A 47 -14.41 -8.59 -1.69
C PHE A 47 -15.16 -7.60 -0.80
N GLN A 48 -15.89 -6.65 -1.40
CA GLN A 48 -16.89 -5.91 -0.62
C GLN A 48 -17.95 -6.91 -0.17
N PRO A 49 -18.11 -7.14 1.15
CA PRO A 49 -19.24 -7.93 1.62
C PRO A 49 -20.48 -7.22 1.12
N THR A 50 -21.22 -7.87 0.21
CA THR A 50 -22.54 -7.41 -0.22
C THR A 50 -23.28 -7.05 1.05
N ARG A 51 -23.66 -5.79 1.23
CA ARG A 51 -24.39 -5.35 2.43
C ARG A 51 -25.75 -6.03 2.40
N GLN A 52 -25.79 -7.26 2.90
CA GLN A 52 -26.98 -8.09 2.97
C GLN A 52 -28.03 -7.48 3.89
N TYR A 53 -27.64 -6.50 4.71
CA TYR A 53 -28.46 -5.93 5.75
C TYR A 53 -28.40 -4.40 5.66
N TYR A 54 -29.55 -3.78 5.42
CA TYR A 54 -29.74 -2.34 5.56
C TYR A 54 -30.58 -2.09 6.81
N ALA A 55 -30.16 -1.17 7.66
CA ALA A 55 -30.95 -0.73 8.81
C ALA A 55 -31.99 0.28 8.32
N SER A 56 -33.25 -0.14 8.15
CA SER A 56 -34.33 0.80 7.88
C SER A 56 -34.63 1.60 9.14
N THR A 57 -34.43 2.91 9.07
CA THR A 57 -34.61 3.85 10.20
C THR A 57 -36.07 3.99 10.64
N THR A 58 -37.01 3.42 9.90
CA THR A 58 -38.44 3.47 10.18
C THR A 58 -38.97 2.34 11.06
N GLU A 59 -38.29 1.19 11.12
CA GLU A 59 -38.86 0.00 11.79
C GLU A 59 -37.91 -0.75 12.73
N GLY A 60 -36.63 -0.32 12.87
CA GLY A 60 -35.69 -0.97 13.78
C GLY A 60 -35.43 -2.46 13.46
N LYS A 61 -35.81 -2.91 12.25
CA LYS A 61 -35.63 -4.27 11.77
C LYS A 61 -34.51 -4.34 10.75
N ILE A 62 -33.64 -5.32 10.94
CA ILE A 62 -32.56 -5.66 10.02
C ILE A 62 -33.19 -6.45 8.88
N LEU A 63 -33.40 -5.81 7.73
CA LEU A 63 -34.03 -6.43 6.56
C LEU A 63 -32.96 -6.91 5.57
N LEU A 64 -33.16 -8.12 5.03
CA LEU A 64 -32.35 -8.68 3.96
C LEU A 64 -32.59 -7.90 2.66
N MET A 65 -31.53 -7.41 2.03
CA MET A 65 -31.63 -6.64 0.78
C MET A 65 -32.25 -7.51 -0.34
N PRO A 66 -33.35 -7.10 -0.98
CA PRO A 66 -33.97 -7.88 -2.04
C PRO A 66 -33.06 -7.92 -3.28
N LEU A 67 -32.81 -9.14 -3.77
CA LEU A 67 -31.91 -9.47 -4.90
C LEU A 67 -32.17 -8.64 -6.19
N GLN A 68 -33.36 -8.05 -6.34
CA GLN A 68 -33.74 -7.27 -7.53
C GLN A 68 -33.02 -5.91 -7.64
N GLN A 69 -32.61 -5.29 -6.53
CA GLN A 69 -31.88 -4.02 -6.57
C GLN A 69 -30.46 -4.19 -7.18
N GLN A 70 -29.91 -5.40 -7.11
CA GLN A 70 -28.58 -5.72 -7.62
C GLN A 70 -28.53 -5.80 -9.16
N ARG A 71 -29.68 -6.01 -9.84
CA ARG A 71 -29.76 -6.14 -11.30
C ARG A 71 -29.85 -4.79 -12.03
N ASN A 72 -30.42 -3.77 -11.40
CA ASN A 72 -30.63 -2.45 -12.00
C ASN A 72 -29.42 -1.49 -11.87
N ILE A 73 -28.34 -1.90 -11.20
CA ILE A 73 -27.09 -1.12 -11.10
C ILE A 73 -26.07 -1.57 -12.18
N GLN A 74 -26.40 -2.57 -12.98
CA GLN A 74 -25.59 -3.07 -14.10
C GLN A 74 -26.20 -2.80 -15.50
N GLN A 75 -27.17 -1.89 -15.62
CA GLN A 75 -27.62 -1.36 -16.91
C GLN A 75 -27.15 0.09 -17.09
#